data_AF-A0A7C6TB32-F1
#
_entry.id   AF-A0A7C6TB32-F1
#
_cell.length_a   1.000
_cell.length_b   1.000
_cell.length_c   1.000
_cell.angle_alpha   90.00
_cell.angle_beta   90.00
_cell.angle_gamma   90.00
#
_symmetry.space_group_name_H-M   'P 1'
#
loop_
_entity.id
_entity.type
_entity.pdbx_description
1 polymer ?
#
loop_
_entity_poly.entity_id
_entity_poly.type
_entity_poly.pdbx_seq_one_letter_code
_entity_poly.pdbx_strand_id
1 'polypeptide(L)' 'MSRDKWSAEDVAKVISNPVYTGVGQYPRVIDDDTWVAANKRMVEEMGAEAYLRRLLAVLRETFSA' A
#
# COMPACT_ATOMS: atom_id res chain seq x y z
N MET A 1 -5.70 -18.86 16.74
CA MET A 1 -5.86 -18.03 15.52
C MET A 1 -5.02 -18.70 14.44
N SER A 2 -5.64 -19.13 13.34
CA SER A 2 -4.89 -19.64 12.18
C SER A 2 -3.90 -18.56 11.76
N ARG A 3 -2.59 -18.87 11.74
CA ARG A 3 -1.61 -18.03 11.03
C ARG A 3 -1.83 -18.29 9.56
N ASP A 4 -2.86 -17.69 8.99
CA ASP A 4 -2.99 -17.63 7.55
C ASP A 4 -1.67 -17.03 7.04
N LYS A 5 -0.95 -17.79 6.22
CA LYS A 5 0.37 -17.38 5.73
C LYS A 5 0.16 -16.13 4.89
N TRP A 6 0.63 -15.00 5.40
CA TRP A 6 0.75 -13.77 4.62
C TRP A 6 1.46 -14.07 3.30
N SER A 7 0.81 -13.75 2.20
CA SER A 7 1.47 -13.75 0.89
C SER A 7 2.24 -12.46 0.69
N ALA A 8 3.20 -12.47 -0.25
CA ALA A 8 3.87 -11.24 -0.68
C ALA A 8 2.86 -10.21 -1.21
N GLU A 9 1.75 -10.69 -1.79
CA GLU A 9 0.66 -9.82 -2.24
C GLU A 9 -0.03 -9.15 -1.05
N ASP A 10 -0.34 -9.86 0.04
CA ASP A 10 -1.01 -9.24 1.19
C ASP A 10 -0.13 -8.13 1.80
N VAL A 11 1.17 -8.39 1.95
CA VAL A 11 2.13 -7.40 2.45
C VAL A 11 2.21 -6.19 1.52
N ALA A 12 2.28 -6.42 0.21
CA ALA A 12 2.34 -5.33 -0.75
C ALA A 12 1.06 -4.49 -0.77
N LYS A 13 -0.12 -5.02 -0.37
CA LYS A 13 -1.36 -4.21 -0.29
C LYS A 13 -1.23 -3.23 0.88
N VAL A 14 -0.79 -3.73 2.02
CA VAL A 14 -0.52 -2.95 3.22
C VAL A 14 0.49 -1.83 2.92
N ILE A 15 1.65 -2.15 2.36
CA ILE A 15 2.70 -1.14 2.09
C ILE A 15 2.18 -0.03 1.15
N SER A 16 1.39 -0.39 0.13
CA SER A 16 0.88 0.56 -0.86
C SER A 16 -0.30 1.41 -0.40
N ASN A 17 -0.87 1.18 0.79
CA ASN A 17 -2.05 1.93 1.23
C ASN A 17 -1.64 3.31 1.79
N PRO A 18 -2.12 4.44 1.23
CA PRO A 18 -1.74 5.77 1.71
C PRO A 18 -2.41 6.17 3.03
N VAL A 19 -3.34 5.38 3.59
CA VAL A 19 -3.93 5.71 4.91
C VAL A 19 -2.88 5.82 6.00
N TYR A 20 -1.77 5.11 5.87
CA TYR A 20 -0.68 5.14 6.85
C TYR A 20 0.04 6.49 6.90
N THR A 21 -0.05 7.31 5.84
CA THR A 21 0.47 8.69 5.83
C THR A 21 -0.57 9.72 6.34
N GLY A 22 -1.75 9.26 6.73
CA GLY A 22 -2.85 10.08 7.23
C GLY A 22 -3.81 10.59 6.15
N VAL A 23 -3.85 9.97 4.96
CA VAL A 23 -4.85 10.30 3.93
C VAL A 23 -6.24 9.89 4.39
N GLY A 24 -7.23 10.78 4.27
CA GLY A 24 -8.62 10.54 4.65
C GLY A 24 -8.87 10.83 6.13
N GLN A 25 -9.65 9.97 6.80
CA GLN A 25 -9.97 10.08 8.23
C GLN A 25 -9.01 9.31 9.15
N TYR A 26 -7.92 8.77 8.59
CA TYR A 26 -7.02 7.87 9.29
C TYR A 26 -5.86 8.64 9.93
N PRO A 27 -5.43 8.26 11.15
CA PRO A 27 -4.27 8.89 11.77
C PRO A 27 -2.99 8.56 11.00
N ARG A 28 -2.13 9.57 10.85
CA ARG A 28 -0.77 9.35 10.33
C ARG A 28 0.02 8.47 11.29
N VAL A 29 0.63 7.40 10.75
CA VAL A 29 1.50 6.49 11.51
C VAL A 29 2.92 6.39 10.94
N ILE A 30 3.12 6.77 9.67
CA ILE A 30 4.42 6.91 9.03
C ILE A 30 4.49 8.26 8.30
N ASP A 31 5.69 8.80 8.12
CA ASP A 31 5.90 10.00 7.31
C ASP A 31 5.83 9.71 5.79
N ASP A 32 5.65 10.78 5.03
CA ASP A 32 5.42 10.71 3.59
C ASP A 32 6.65 10.19 2.83
N ASP A 33 7.87 10.57 3.25
CA ASP A 33 9.11 10.17 2.61
C ASP A 33 9.39 8.67 2.78
N THR A 34 9.13 8.13 3.98
CA THR A 34 9.22 6.69 4.26
C THR A 34 8.25 5.90 3.38
N TRP A 35 7.00 6.36 3.25
CA TRP A 35 6.03 5.70 2.38
C TRP A 35 6.44 5.79 0.90
N VAL A 36 6.90 6.95 0.43
CA VAL A 36 7.39 7.13 -0.95
C VAL A 36 8.58 6.23 -1.24
N ALA A 37 9.54 6.12 -0.34
CA ALA A 37 10.72 5.26 -0.51
C ALA A 37 10.33 3.78 -0.62
N ALA A 38 9.39 3.31 0.21
CA ALA A 38 8.88 1.94 0.13
C ALA A 38 8.17 1.66 -1.19
N ASN A 39 7.33 2.59 -1.66
CA ASN A 39 6.60 2.47 -2.90
C ASN A 39 7.50 2.57 -4.14
N LYS A 40 8.54 3.41 -4.09
CA LYS A 40 9.60 3.43 -5.12
C LYS A 40 10.26 2.06 -5.27
N ARG A 41 10.62 1.42 -4.15
CA ARG A 41 11.20 0.07 -4.17
C ARG A 41 10.23 -0.96 -4.76
N MET A 42 8.94 -0.86 -4.44
CA MET A 42 7.94 -1.73 -5.07
C MET A 42 7.88 -1.53 -6.59
N VAL A 43 7.89 -0.29 -7.07
CA VAL A 43 7.94 0.01 -8.51
C VAL A 43 9.18 -0.61 -9.18
N GLU A 44 10.34 -0.56 -8.53
CA GLU A 44 11.57 -1.18 -9.01
C GLU A 44 11.46 -2.72 -9.07
N GLU A 45 10.76 -3.35 -8.11
CA GLU A 45 10.63 -4.81 -8.01
C GLU A 45 9.57 -5.41 -8.96
N MET A 46 8.41 -4.75 -9.15
CA MET A 46 7.31 -5.29 -9.98
C MET A 46 7.04 -4.54 -11.29
N GLY A 47 7.64 -3.37 -11.48
CA GLY A 47 7.38 -2.49 -12.61
C GLY A 47 6.22 -1.51 -12.37
N ALA A 48 6.34 -0.33 -12.99
CA ALA A 48 5.44 0.80 -12.75
C ALA A 48 3.97 0.52 -13.10
N GLU A 49 3.69 -0.16 -14.23
CA GLU A 49 2.30 -0.45 -14.62
C GLU A 49 1.62 -1.40 -13.61
N ALA A 50 2.28 -2.49 -13.25
CA ALA A 50 1.75 -3.45 -12.28
C ALA A 50 1.49 -2.78 -10.92
N TYR A 51 2.44 -1.94 -10.47
CA TYR A 51 2.30 -1.16 -9.25
C TYR A 51 1.12 -0.17 -9.30
N LEU A 52 0.97 0.61 -10.38
CA LEU A 52 -0.10 1.59 -10.48
C LEU A 52 -1.49 0.95 -10.55
N ARG A 53 -1.64 -0.17 -11.27
CA ARG A 53 -2.89 -0.95 -11.28
C ARG A 53 -3.26 -1.46 -9.89
N ARG A 54 -2.27 -1.93 -9.15
CA ARG A 54 -2.41 -2.36 -7.76
C ARG A 54 -2.80 -1.21 -6.83
N LEU A 55 -2.07 -0.09 -6.89
CA LEU A 55 -2.36 1.09 -6.10
C LEU A 55 -3.80 1.55 -6.34
N LEU A 56 -4.25 1.57 -7.59
CA LEU A 56 -5.62 1.91 -7.93
C LEU A 56 -6.64 0.95 -7.29
N ALA A 57 -6.36 -0.35 -7.24
CA ALA A 57 -7.22 -1.32 -6.56
C ALA A 57 -7.29 -1.06 -5.06
N VAL A 58 -6.15 -0.80 -4.40
CA VAL A 58 -6.08 -0.48 -2.96
C VAL A 58 -6.82 0.82 -2.64
N LEU A 59 -6.67 1.85 -3.47
CA LEU A 59 -7.37 3.12 -3.30
C LEU A 59 -8.89 2.93 -3.39
N ARG A 60 -9.36 2.15 -4.37
CA ARG A 60 -10.79 1.82 -4.49
C ARG A 60 -11.28 1.04 -3.29
N GLU A 61 -10.57 0.00 -2.86
CA GLU A 61 -10.98 -0.81 -1.69
C GLU A 61 -11.03 0.04 -0.41
N THR A 62 -10.07 0.94 -0.24
CA THR A 62 -9.94 1.77 0.96
C THR A 62 -10.98 2.89 1.04
N PHE A 63 -11.29 3.53 -0.09
CA PHE A 63 -12.09 4.75 -0.11
C PHE A 63 -13.46 4.60 -0.79
N SER A 64 -13.82 3.40 -1.25
CA SER A 64 -15.21 3.15 -1.66
C SER A 64 -16.09 3.15 -0.41
N ALA A 65 -17.07 4.06 -0.39
CA ALA A 65 -18.10 4.14 0.65
C ALA A 65 -19.09 2.98 0.56
#